data_AF-A0A9Q3Z600-F1
#
_entry.id   AF-A0A9Q3Z600-F1
#
_cell.length_a   1.000
_cell.length_b   1.000
_cell.length_c   1.000
_cell.angle_alpha   90.00
_cell.angle_beta   90.00
_cell.angle_gamma   90.00
#
_symmetry.space_group_name_H-M   'P 1'
#
loop_
_entity.id
_entity.type
_entity.pdbx_description
1 polymer ?
#
loop_
_entity_poly.entity_id
_entity_poly.type
_entity_poly.pdbx_seq_one_letter_code
_entity_poly.pdbx_strand_id
1 'polypeptide(L)'
;MAGHRQSKKRRYVTWAVAGAAVVAGAGLAAQSSMAATAWPAQKTYTGRAFDTCAAPSLSAMKAWHGGLYGAAAVYVGGRNRGCSQPNLTASWVKSVSTVGWKLIPLYVGAQPPCQSGSSPEKLTATTAASLGRTDADDAVAKSAALGMKAGSPIYLDMESYDITNTSCNNAVLTYVRAFDKELRAKVYRAGYYGFTSSSAKAIANATDKTDLPGNLWYALWDKQNTTATDWPFGATQYTNHSRGHQYLVNSKETRNGYTITVDRDAWDAPVAITG
;
A
#
# COMPACT_ATOMS: atom_id res chain seq x y z
N MET A 1 -8.86 72.38 -38.49
CA MET A 1 -10.04 71.61 -38.05
C MET A 1 -9.60 70.15 -37.93
N ALA A 2 -9.73 69.40 -36.85
CA ALA A 2 -10.28 69.59 -35.52
C ALA A 2 -9.51 68.65 -34.57
N GLY A 3 -9.06 69.16 -33.42
CA GLY A 3 -8.43 68.35 -32.39
C GLY A 3 -9.49 67.60 -31.58
N HIS A 4 -9.48 66.27 -31.61
CA HIS A 4 -10.28 65.47 -30.68
C HIS A 4 -9.57 65.37 -29.33
N ARG A 5 -9.78 66.41 -28.52
CA ARG A 5 -9.46 66.45 -27.10
C ARG A 5 -10.34 65.42 -26.38
N GLN A 6 -9.79 64.23 -26.08
CA GLN A 6 -10.50 63.28 -25.23
C GLN A 6 -10.75 63.91 -23.85
N SER A 7 -12.03 63.98 -23.48
CA SER A 7 -12.52 64.52 -22.21
C SER A 7 -11.84 63.86 -21.01
N LYS A 8 -11.36 64.67 -20.06
CA LYS A 8 -10.77 64.24 -18.79
C LYS A 8 -11.65 63.22 -18.02
N LYS A 9 -12.97 63.21 -18.25
CA LYS A 9 -13.90 62.24 -17.62
C LYS A 9 -13.66 60.79 -18.05
N ARG A 10 -13.14 60.54 -19.27
CA ARG A 10 -12.91 59.16 -19.75
C ARG A 10 -11.71 58.48 -19.09
N ARG A 11 -10.71 59.25 -18.62
CA ARG A 11 -9.53 58.70 -17.92
C ARG A 11 -9.85 58.18 -16.52
N TYR A 12 -10.75 58.82 -15.77
CA TYR A 12 -11.08 58.38 -14.41
C TYR A 12 -11.90 57.08 -14.38
N VAL A 13 -12.73 56.83 -15.39
CA VAL A 13 -13.51 55.58 -15.50
C VAL A 13 -12.61 54.38 -15.78
N THR A 14 -11.53 54.55 -16.56
CA THR A 14 -10.61 53.44 -16.87
C THR A 14 -9.77 53.01 -15.67
N TRP A 15 -9.39 53.94 -14.79
CA TRP A 15 -8.62 53.61 -13.58
C TRP A 15 -9.48 53.00 -12.46
N ALA A 16 -10.76 53.38 -12.35
CA ALA A 16 -11.67 52.78 -11.37
C ALA A 16 -12.02 51.32 -11.70
N VAL A 17 -12.19 50.98 -13.00
CA VAL A 17 -12.48 49.62 -13.45
C VAL A 17 -11.27 48.70 -13.32
N ALA A 18 -10.06 49.21 -13.58
CA ALA A 18 -8.83 48.45 -13.37
C ALA A 18 -8.54 48.17 -11.88
N GLY A 19 -8.78 49.13 -10.99
CA GLY A 19 -8.62 48.94 -9.54
C GLY A 19 -9.60 47.93 -8.95
N ALA A 20 -10.86 47.94 -9.37
CA ALA A 20 -11.86 46.97 -8.92
C ALA A 20 -11.59 45.54 -9.43
N ALA A 21 -11.08 45.39 -10.66
CA ALA A 21 -10.74 44.09 -11.22
C ALA A 21 -9.52 43.44 -10.54
N VAL A 22 -8.53 44.24 -10.13
CA VAL A 22 -7.33 43.72 -9.43
C VAL A 22 -7.66 43.31 -7.98
N VAL A 23 -8.54 44.04 -7.29
CA VAL A 23 -8.96 43.69 -5.91
C VAL A 23 -9.92 42.49 -5.89
N ALA A 24 -10.82 42.37 -6.87
CA ALA A 24 -11.71 41.20 -6.99
C ALA A 24 -10.96 39.93 -7.44
N GLY A 25 -9.96 40.06 -8.33
CA GLY A 25 -9.12 38.94 -8.76
C GLY A 25 -8.18 38.42 -7.66
N ALA A 26 -7.62 39.32 -6.85
CA ALA A 26 -6.78 38.95 -5.71
C ALA A 26 -7.58 38.31 -4.55
N GLY A 27 -8.83 38.73 -4.34
CA GLY A 27 -9.72 38.13 -3.33
C GLY A 27 -10.21 36.72 -3.67
N LEU A 28 -10.29 36.37 -4.95
CA LEU A 28 -10.68 35.03 -5.40
C LEU A 28 -9.50 34.05 -5.55
N ALA A 29 -8.28 34.56 -5.76
CA ALA A 29 -7.07 33.73 -5.86
C ALA A 29 -6.52 33.29 -4.48
N ALA A 30 -7.01 33.88 -3.39
CA ALA A 30 -6.48 33.68 -2.04
C ALA A 30 -7.42 32.90 -1.12
N GLN A 31 -7.97 31.75 -1.52
CA GLN A 31 -8.51 30.73 -0.58
C GLN A 31 -8.92 29.42 -1.26
N SER A 32 -7.97 28.77 -1.92
CA SER A 32 -8.03 27.32 -2.09
C SER A 32 -6.66 26.73 -1.83
N SER A 33 -6.05 27.09 -0.69
CA SER A 33 -5.13 26.16 -0.06
C SER A 33 -5.98 24.95 0.33
N MET A 34 -6.04 23.94 -0.55
CA MET A 34 -6.53 22.62 -0.14
C MET A 34 -5.72 22.26 1.09
N ALA A 35 -6.34 22.29 2.27
CA ALA A 35 -5.70 21.81 3.47
C ALA A 35 -5.22 20.39 3.14
N ALA A 36 -3.90 20.16 3.21
CA ALA A 36 -3.36 18.84 2.92
C ALA A 36 -4.12 17.83 3.79
N THR A 37 -4.65 16.77 3.18
CA THR A 37 -5.39 15.74 3.91
C THR A 37 -4.54 15.29 5.09
N ALA A 38 -5.03 15.54 6.31
CA ALA A 38 -4.31 15.14 7.51
C ALA A 38 -4.32 13.61 7.59
N TRP A 39 -3.14 13.00 7.46
CA TRP A 39 -2.99 11.56 7.59
C TRP A 39 -2.92 11.18 9.07
N PRO A 40 -3.65 10.13 9.52
CA PRO A 40 -3.41 9.54 10.82
C PRO A 40 -1.94 9.13 10.95
N ALA A 41 -1.36 9.29 12.14
CA ALA A 41 -0.01 8.84 12.42
C ALA A 41 0.17 7.36 12.02
N GLN A 42 1.34 7.05 11.48
CA GLN A 42 1.66 5.68 11.10
C GLN A 42 1.75 4.80 12.35
N LYS A 43 1.05 3.67 12.33
CA LYS A 43 1.25 2.62 13.32
C LYS A 43 2.31 1.65 12.80
N THR A 44 3.52 1.75 13.35
CA THR A 44 4.66 0.89 13.02
C THR A 44 4.74 -0.29 13.98
N TYR A 45 5.21 -1.43 13.47
CA TYR A 45 5.69 -2.54 14.29
C TYR A 45 7.11 -2.91 13.86
N THR A 46 7.97 -3.17 14.83
CA THR A 46 9.32 -3.68 14.61
C THR A 46 9.46 -5.00 15.36
N GLY A 47 9.84 -6.06 14.66
CA GLY A 47 9.99 -7.39 15.23
C GLY A 47 9.66 -8.48 14.23
N ARG A 48 9.43 -9.70 14.72
CA ARG A 48 9.03 -10.82 13.85
C ARG A 48 7.54 -10.78 13.57
N ALA A 49 7.22 -11.01 12.30
CA ALA A 49 5.88 -11.28 11.82
C ALA A 49 5.87 -12.66 11.14
N PHE A 50 4.67 -13.13 10.81
CA PHE A 50 4.52 -14.29 9.95
C PHE A 50 3.32 -14.09 9.03
N ASP A 51 3.30 -14.81 7.93
CA ASP A 51 2.11 -15.01 7.13
C ASP A 51 1.75 -16.49 7.04
N THR A 52 0.49 -16.77 6.80
CA THR A 52 -0.01 -18.13 6.58
C THR A 52 -1.31 -18.05 5.78
N CYS A 53 -1.55 -19.08 4.97
CA CYS A 53 -2.57 -19.03 3.93
C CYS A 53 -3.96 -18.68 4.45
N ALA A 54 -4.40 -19.26 5.58
CA ALA A 54 -5.68 -18.94 6.22
C ALA A 54 -5.46 -18.36 7.62
N ALA A 55 -6.17 -17.27 7.95
CA ALA A 55 -6.12 -16.67 9.28
C ALA A 55 -6.31 -17.74 10.38
N PRO A 56 -5.37 -17.90 11.33
CA PRO A 56 -5.49 -18.92 12.37
C PRO A 56 -6.71 -18.69 13.27
N SER A 57 -7.16 -19.73 13.96
CA SER A 57 -8.24 -19.58 14.95
C SER A 57 -7.80 -18.64 16.09
N LEU A 58 -8.75 -18.00 16.77
CA LEU A 58 -8.44 -17.14 17.91
C LEU A 58 -7.68 -17.90 19.03
N SER A 59 -7.99 -19.17 19.24
CA SER A 59 -7.29 -20.02 20.21
C SER A 59 -5.83 -20.25 19.81
N ALA A 60 -5.55 -20.53 18.54
CA ALA A 60 -4.19 -20.64 18.03
C ALA A 60 -3.43 -19.31 18.16
N MET A 61 -4.07 -18.18 17.80
CA MET A 61 -3.47 -16.85 17.96
C MET A 61 -3.14 -16.53 19.43
N LYS A 62 -4.02 -16.89 20.39
CA LYS A 62 -3.73 -16.73 21.82
C LYS A 62 -2.56 -17.60 22.26
N ALA A 63 -2.52 -18.86 21.81
CA ALA A 63 -1.45 -19.80 22.14
C ALA A 63 -0.10 -19.39 21.54
N TRP A 64 -0.10 -18.73 20.38
CA TRP A 64 1.12 -18.26 19.71
C TRP A 64 1.62 -16.90 20.18
N HIS A 65 0.78 -16.12 20.87
CA HIS A 65 1.13 -14.78 21.35
C HIS A 65 2.14 -14.81 22.50
N GLY A 66 2.95 -13.74 22.64
CA GLY A 66 3.99 -13.63 23.66
C GLY A 66 5.25 -14.47 23.39
N GLY A 67 5.28 -15.18 22.25
CA GLY A 67 6.40 -15.99 21.80
C GLY A 67 7.26 -15.29 20.74
N LEU A 68 7.52 -15.99 19.63
CA LEU A 68 8.45 -15.54 18.59
C LEU A 68 7.92 -14.38 17.75
N TYR A 69 6.60 -14.27 17.58
CA TYR A 69 5.95 -13.33 16.67
C TYR A 69 5.06 -12.34 17.43
N GLY A 70 4.99 -11.11 16.94
CA GLY A 70 4.07 -10.07 17.44
C GLY A 70 3.15 -9.50 16.38
N ALA A 71 3.34 -9.88 15.11
CA ALA A 71 2.48 -9.50 14.00
C ALA A 71 2.15 -10.70 13.11
N ALA A 72 1.02 -10.63 12.41
CA ALA A 72 0.59 -11.63 11.44
C ALA A 72 0.03 -10.95 10.19
N ALA A 73 0.45 -11.37 9.00
CA ALA A 73 -0.19 -10.96 7.76
C ALA A 73 -1.49 -11.73 7.55
N VAL A 74 -2.48 -11.04 6.99
CA VAL A 74 -3.82 -11.59 6.74
C VAL A 74 -4.27 -11.20 5.33
N TYR A 75 -4.69 -12.20 4.56
CA TYR A 75 -5.13 -12.02 3.18
C TYR A 75 -6.54 -11.45 3.13
N VAL A 76 -6.67 -10.13 3.03
CA VAL A 76 -7.96 -9.44 3.18
C VAL A 76 -8.88 -9.59 1.97
N GLY A 77 -8.33 -9.82 0.78
CA GLY A 77 -9.12 -9.94 -0.44
C GLY A 77 -8.29 -10.21 -1.70
N GLY A 78 -8.92 -9.99 -2.84
CA GLY A 78 -8.33 -10.18 -4.16
C GLY A 78 -8.80 -11.46 -4.86
N ARG A 79 -8.98 -11.36 -6.19
CA ARG A 79 -9.45 -12.48 -7.04
C ARG A 79 -8.45 -13.62 -7.11
N ASN A 80 -7.19 -13.35 -6.82
CA ASN A 80 -6.11 -14.34 -6.80
C ASN A 80 -5.79 -14.85 -5.40
N ARG A 81 -6.60 -14.51 -4.38
CA ARG A 81 -6.41 -15.03 -3.01
C ARG A 81 -6.65 -16.53 -2.97
N GLY A 82 -5.60 -17.30 -2.66
CA GLY A 82 -5.61 -18.76 -2.76
C GLY A 82 -6.44 -19.49 -1.70
N CYS A 83 -6.40 -19.04 -0.44
CA CYS A 83 -7.11 -19.71 0.66
C CYS A 83 -8.42 -19.03 1.05
N SER A 84 -9.40 -19.85 1.44
CA SER A 84 -10.56 -19.38 2.19
C SER A 84 -10.12 -18.81 3.55
N GLN A 85 -10.86 -17.83 4.04
CA GLN A 85 -10.54 -17.11 5.28
C GLN A 85 -11.64 -17.30 6.34
N PRO A 86 -11.91 -18.53 6.82
CA PRO A 86 -13.08 -18.81 7.67
C PRO A 86 -13.04 -18.06 9.03
N ASN A 87 -11.84 -17.76 9.54
CA ASN A 87 -11.69 -17.04 10.80
C ASN A 87 -11.60 -15.52 10.65
N LEU A 88 -11.24 -15.02 9.46
CA LEU A 88 -10.94 -13.59 9.25
C LEU A 88 -12.24 -12.78 9.20
N THR A 89 -12.64 -12.30 10.38
CA THR A 89 -13.86 -11.53 10.61
C THR A 89 -13.53 -10.29 11.45
N ALA A 90 -14.41 -9.29 11.46
CA ALA A 90 -14.21 -8.11 12.30
C ALA A 90 -14.09 -8.45 13.80
N SER A 91 -14.87 -9.44 14.28
CA SER A 91 -14.79 -9.89 15.68
C SER A 91 -13.48 -10.61 15.98
N TRP A 92 -12.95 -11.39 15.03
CA TRP A 92 -11.62 -11.98 15.15
C TRP A 92 -10.52 -10.91 15.17
N VAL A 93 -10.56 -9.94 14.25
CA VAL A 93 -9.59 -8.83 14.19
C VAL A 93 -9.56 -8.06 15.51
N LYS A 94 -10.74 -7.72 16.04
CA LYS A 94 -10.87 -7.09 17.36
C LYS A 94 -10.25 -7.97 18.45
N SER A 95 -10.58 -9.26 18.48
CA SER A 95 -10.12 -10.18 19.53
C SER A 95 -8.61 -10.38 19.51
N VAL A 96 -7.99 -10.60 18.35
CA VAL A 96 -6.53 -10.76 18.25
C VAL A 96 -5.78 -9.45 18.53
N SER A 97 -6.36 -8.32 18.13
CA SER A 97 -5.80 -7.00 18.46
C SER A 97 -5.80 -6.76 19.97
N THR A 98 -6.88 -7.13 20.68
CA THR A 98 -6.94 -7.07 22.15
C THR A 98 -5.91 -7.98 22.82
N VAL A 99 -5.62 -9.14 22.24
CA VAL A 99 -4.55 -10.04 22.73
C VAL A 99 -3.18 -9.38 22.60
N GLY A 100 -3.00 -8.48 21.63
CA GLY A 100 -1.77 -7.71 21.42
C GLY A 100 -1.19 -7.82 20.01
N TRP A 101 -1.74 -8.70 19.17
CA TRP A 101 -1.28 -8.90 17.80
C TRP A 101 -1.37 -7.62 16.96
N LYS A 102 -0.38 -7.43 16.10
CA LYS A 102 -0.45 -6.49 14.99
C LYS A 102 -0.83 -7.26 13.72
N LEU A 103 -1.61 -6.63 12.83
CA LEU A 103 -2.05 -7.26 11.60
C LEU A 103 -1.47 -6.54 10.39
N ILE A 104 -1.07 -7.29 9.37
CA ILE A 104 -0.53 -6.77 8.11
C ILE A 104 -1.53 -7.12 7.00
N PRO A 105 -2.31 -6.16 6.49
CA PRO A 105 -3.29 -6.45 5.44
C PRO A 105 -2.58 -6.72 4.12
N LEU A 106 -2.74 -7.93 3.58
CA LEU A 106 -2.20 -8.37 2.30
C LEU A 106 -3.35 -8.60 1.30
N TYR A 107 -3.22 -8.10 0.09
CA TYR A 107 -4.25 -8.16 -0.96
C TYR A 107 -3.70 -8.81 -2.22
N VAL A 108 -4.36 -9.87 -2.72
CA VAL A 108 -3.88 -10.63 -3.88
C VAL A 108 -4.68 -10.26 -5.13
N GLY A 109 -4.33 -9.11 -5.70
CA GLY A 109 -4.97 -8.55 -6.89
C GLY A 109 -4.54 -9.21 -8.19
N ALA A 110 -4.89 -8.61 -9.32
CA ALA A 110 -4.53 -9.08 -10.65
C ALA A 110 -3.02 -9.27 -10.83
N GLN A 111 -2.62 -10.38 -11.45
CA GLN A 111 -1.21 -10.77 -11.58
C GLN A 111 -0.62 -10.44 -12.97
N PRO A 112 0.71 -10.45 -13.13
CA PRO A 112 1.38 -10.02 -14.37
C PRO A 112 0.94 -10.85 -15.59
N PRO A 113 0.80 -10.25 -16.79
CA PRO A 113 0.41 -10.97 -18.00
C PRO A 113 1.42 -12.07 -18.38
N CYS A 114 2.70 -11.84 -18.10
CA CYS A 114 3.79 -12.76 -18.39
C CYS A 114 4.12 -13.74 -17.26
N GLN A 115 3.34 -13.75 -16.16
CA GLN A 115 3.53 -14.72 -15.10
C GLN A 115 3.25 -16.14 -15.64
N SER A 116 4.12 -17.11 -15.33
CA SER A 116 3.93 -18.52 -15.69
C SER A 116 2.88 -19.25 -14.84
N GLY A 117 2.46 -18.66 -13.72
CA GLY A 117 1.45 -19.20 -12.81
C GLY A 117 0.03 -19.23 -13.38
N SER A 118 -0.85 -19.94 -12.67
CA SER A 118 -2.26 -20.17 -13.02
C SER A 118 -3.23 -19.20 -12.32
N SER A 119 -2.79 -17.97 -12.06
CA SER A 119 -3.60 -16.95 -11.37
C SER A 119 -4.95 -16.75 -12.10
N PRO A 120 -6.09 -16.88 -11.40
CA PRO A 120 -7.42 -16.67 -11.97
C PRO A 120 -7.59 -15.37 -12.76
N GLU A 121 -6.92 -14.29 -12.34
CA GLU A 121 -6.95 -13.01 -13.03
C GLU A 121 -5.55 -12.48 -13.32
N LYS A 122 -5.31 -12.17 -14.60
CA LYS A 122 -4.10 -11.49 -15.06
C LYS A 122 -4.46 -10.13 -15.66
N LEU A 123 -3.67 -9.12 -15.33
CA LEU A 123 -3.77 -7.82 -15.95
C LEU A 123 -3.18 -7.84 -17.37
N THR A 124 -3.61 -6.91 -18.21
CA THR A 124 -3.01 -6.61 -19.52
C THR A 124 -2.57 -5.16 -19.55
N ALA A 125 -1.87 -4.74 -20.60
CA ALA A 125 -1.51 -3.32 -20.77
C ALA A 125 -2.75 -2.40 -20.78
N THR A 126 -3.89 -2.87 -21.30
CA THR A 126 -5.12 -2.05 -21.39
C THR A 126 -5.95 -2.09 -20.12
N THR A 127 -5.90 -3.18 -19.34
CA THR A 127 -6.69 -3.32 -18.10
C THR A 127 -5.91 -2.94 -16.85
N ALA A 128 -4.58 -2.81 -16.91
CA ALA A 128 -3.71 -2.53 -15.77
C ALA A 128 -4.22 -1.37 -14.89
N ALA A 129 -4.48 -0.20 -15.49
CA ALA A 129 -4.90 0.97 -14.73
C ALA A 129 -6.31 0.82 -14.13
N SER A 130 -7.23 0.18 -14.85
CA SER A 130 -8.60 -0.02 -14.34
C SER A 130 -8.63 -1.06 -13.22
N LEU A 131 -7.91 -2.18 -13.39
CA LEU A 131 -7.81 -3.23 -12.37
C LEU A 131 -7.12 -2.70 -11.11
N GLY A 132 -6.06 -1.90 -11.24
CA GLY A 132 -5.39 -1.32 -10.07
C GLY A 132 -6.34 -0.47 -9.23
N ARG A 133 -7.19 0.36 -9.85
CA ARG A 133 -8.21 1.14 -9.12
C ARG A 133 -9.27 0.26 -8.46
N THR A 134 -9.85 -0.68 -9.21
CA THR A 134 -10.93 -1.53 -8.68
C THR A 134 -10.44 -2.46 -7.56
N ASP A 135 -9.21 -2.94 -7.67
CA ASP A 135 -8.57 -3.77 -6.65
C ASP A 135 -8.27 -2.97 -5.39
N ALA A 136 -7.85 -1.70 -5.53
CA ALA A 136 -7.66 -0.82 -4.38
C ALA A 136 -8.99 -0.48 -3.68
N ASP A 137 -10.05 -0.21 -4.43
CA ASP A 137 -11.40 -0.02 -3.90
C ASP A 137 -11.88 -1.25 -3.12
N ASP A 138 -11.71 -2.45 -3.68
CA ASP A 138 -12.05 -3.71 -3.00
C ASP A 138 -11.18 -3.93 -1.77
N ALA A 139 -9.86 -3.72 -1.87
CA ALA A 139 -8.93 -3.88 -0.75
C ALA A 139 -9.30 -2.98 0.44
N VAL A 140 -9.65 -1.72 0.17
CA VAL A 140 -10.13 -0.76 1.18
C VAL A 140 -11.46 -1.23 1.76
N ALA A 141 -12.43 -1.60 0.93
CA ALA A 141 -13.74 -2.05 1.39
C ALA A 141 -13.63 -3.30 2.29
N LYS A 142 -12.82 -4.30 1.90
CA LYS A 142 -12.58 -5.51 2.67
C LYS A 142 -11.85 -5.23 3.98
N SER A 143 -10.81 -4.39 3.94
CA SER A 143 -10.05 -4.00 5.14
C SER A 143 -10.93 -3.23 6.13
N ALA A 144 -11.74 -2.29 5.63
CA ALA A 144 -12.69 -1.52 6.44
C ALA A 144 -13.77 -2.43 7.05
N ALA A 145 -14.32 -3.39 6.30
CA ALA A 145 -15.28 -4.38 6.82
C ALA A 145 -14.70 -5.26 7.93
N LEU A 146 -13.37 -5.45 7.95
CA LEU A 146 -12.65 -6.14 9.02
C LEU A 146 -12.31 -5.23 10.22
N GLY A 147 -12.64 -3.93 10.17
CA GLY A 147 -12.36 -2.96 11.22
C GLY A 147 -10.97 -2.30 11.12
N MET A 148 -10.30 -2.38 9.98
CA MET A 148 -9.01 -1.73 9.74
C MET A 148 -9.25 -0.32 9.20
N LYS A 149 -8.84 0.69 9.97
CA LYS A 149 -9.19 2.09 9.74
C LYS A 149 -8.35 2.74 8.65
N ALA A 150 -8.82 3.90 8.16
CA ALA A 150 -8.01 4.82 7.37
C ALA A 150 -6.66 5.09 8.06
N GLY A 151 -5.61 5.24 7.25
CA GLY A 151 -4.21 5.27 7.65
C GLY A 151 -3.57 3.88 7.73
N SER A 152 -4.34 2.78 7.74
CA SER A 152 -3.75 1.44 7.65
C SER A 152 -2.97 1.24 6.34
N PRO A 153 -1.90 0.45 6.34
CA PRO A 153 -1.30 -0.03 5.10
C PRO A 153 -2.16 -1.13 4.47
N ILE A 154 -2.07 -1.25 3.16
CA ILE A 154 -2.47 -2.44 2.42
C ILE A 154 -1.28 -2.81 1.53
N TYR A 155 -0.78 -4.04 1.69
CA TYR A 155 0.29 -4.58 0.88
C TYR A 155 -0.33 -5.29 -0.32
N LEU A 156 0.04 -4.85 -1.52
CA LEU A 156 -0.32 -5.54 -2.77
C LEU A 156 0.64 -6.71 -2.98
N ASP A 157 0.08 -7.92 -3.10
CA ASP A 157 0.83 -9.12 -3.43
C ASP A 157 1.05 -9.21 -4.95
N MET A 158 2.32 -9.19 -5.36
CA MET A 158 2.71 -9.35 -6.75
C MET A 158 3.72 -10.47 -6.90
N GLU A 159 3.27 -11.54 -7.56
CA GLU A 159 4.06 -12.73 -7.82
C GLU A 159 5.25 -12.45 -8.75
N SER A 160 6.21 -13.37 -8.75
CA SER A 160 7.39 -13.28 -9.61
C SER A 160 7.01 -13.30 -11.10
N TYR A 161 7.66 -12.46 -11.90
CA TYR A 161 7.53 -12.41 -13.35
C TYR A 161 8.84 -11.99 -14.01
N ASP A 162 8.95 -12.16 -15.33
CA ASP A 162 10.10 -11.68 -16.09
C ASP A 162 10.06 -10.15 -16.23
N ILE A 163 10.87 -9.47 -15.41
CA ILE A 163 10.99 -8.00 -15.41
C ILE A 163 11.77 -7.46 -16.61
N THR A 164 12.46 -8.32 -17.39
CA THR A 164 13.15 -7.90 -18.62
C THR A 164 12.19 -7.78 -19.80
N ASN A 165 11.06 -8.47 -19.73
CA ASN A 165 9.92 -8.24 -20.62
C ASN A 165 9.32 -6.86 -20.34
N THR A 166 9.75 -5.88 -21.13
CA THR A 166 9.42 -4.46 -20.93
C THR A 166 7.92 -4.19 -21.01
N SER A 167 7.18 -4.87 -21.90
CA SER A 167 5.72 -4.65 -22.01
C SER A 167 4.98 -5.19 -20.79
N CYS A 168 5.40 -6.34 -20.26
CA CYS A 168 4.86 -6.90 -19.02
C CYS A 168 5.18 -6.01 -17.82
N ASN A 169 6.44 -5.61 -17.66
CA ASN A 169 6.89 -4.77 -16.57
C ASN A 169 6.18 -3.40 -16.57
N ASN A 170 6.00 -2.79 -17.75
CA ASN A 170 5.26 -1.52 -17.86
C ASN A 170 3.78 -1.67 -17.50
N ALA A 171 3.14 -2.79 -17.85
CA ALA A 171 1.76 -3.08 -17.45
C ALA A 171 1.65 -3.24 -15.92
N VAL A 172 2.59 -3.97 -15.30
CA VAL A 172 2.63 -4.12 -13.82
C VAL A 172 2.85 -2.77 -13.14
N LEU A 173 3.81 -1.96 -13.60
CA LEU A 173 4.05 -0.63 -13.04
C LEU A 173 2.81 0.29 -13.19
N THR A 174 2.09 0.19 -14.31
CA THR A 174 0.84 0.94 -14.52
C THR A 174 -0.25 0.51 -13.53
N TYR A 175 -0.38 -0.80 -13.29
CA TYR A 175 -1.31 -1.36 -12.32
C TYR A 175 -0.99 -0.92 -10.89
N VAL A 176 0.27 -1.06 -10.47
CA VAL A 176 0.73 -0.66 -9.14
C VAL A 176 0.48 0.82 -8.89
N ARG A 177 0.82 1.70 -9.85
CA ARG A 177 0.57 3.15 -9.71
C ARG A 177 -0.90 3.49 -9.53
N ALA A 178 -1.78 2.81 -10.29
CA ALA A 178 -3.21 3.02 -10.19
C ALA A 178 -3.76 2.56 -8.84
N PHE A 179 -3.32 1.39 -8.35
CA PHE A 179 -3.67 0.86 -7.04
C PHE A 179 -3.23 1.81 -5.91
N ASP A 180 -1.96 2.20 -5.93
CA ASP A 180 -1.36 3.12 -4.97
C ASP A 180 -2.04 4.49 -4.91
N LYS A 181 -2.33 5.06 -6.08
CA LYS A 181 -3.01 6.35 -6.21
C LYS A 181 -4.41 6.30 -5.62
N GLU A 182 -5.14 5.22 -5.89
CA GLU A 182 -6.47 5.02 -5.34
C GLU A 182 -6.42 4.82 -3.82
N LEU A 183 -5.49 4.00 -3.29
CA LEU A 183 -5.29 3.86 -1.84
C LEU A 183 -5.04 5.23 -1.17
N ARG A 184 -4.16 6.06 -1.75
CA ARG A 184 -3.92 7.41 -1.23
C ARG A 184 -5.17 8.28 -1.26
N ALA A 185 -5.99 8.20 -2.31
CA ALA A 185 -7.26 8.92 -2.40
C ALA A 185 -8.26 8.49 -1.31
N LYS A 186 -8.16 7.24 -0.83
CA LYS A 186 -8.96 6.70 0.30
C LYS A 186 -8.27 6.85 1.66
N VAL A 187 -7.12 7.52 1.73
CA VAL A 187 -6.30 7.69 2.95
C VAL A 187 -5.77 6.35 3.51
N TYR A 188 -5.40 5.42 2.63
CA TYR A 188 -4.69 4.18 2.99
C TYR A 188 -3.25 4.22 2.48
N ARG A 189 -2.32 3.67 3.27
CA ARG A 189 -0.90 3.63 2.90
C ARG A 189 -0.66 2.48 1.93
N ALA A 190 0.08 2.73 0.86
CA ALA A 190 0.46 1.69 -0.06
C ALA A 190 1.69 0.92 0.43
N GLY A 191 1.59 -0.40 0.45
CA GLY A 191 2.69 -1.33 0.60
C GLY A 191 2.71 -2.31 -0.57
N TYR A 192 3.84 -2.98 -0.75
CA TYR A 192 4.02 -3.94 -1.83
C TYR A 192 4.78 -5.15 -1.34
N TYR A 193 4.24 -6.33 -1.61
CA TYR A 193 4.92 -7.60 -1.45
C TYR A 193 5.42 -8.10 -2.81
N GLY A 194 6.65 -8.57 -2.87
CA GLY A 194 7.19 -9.19 -4.07
C GLY A 194 8.58 -9.81 -3.89
N PHE A 195 9.14 -10.34 -4.97
CA PHE A 195 10.38 -11.11 -4.93
C PHE A 195 11.59 -10.24 -5.23
N THR A 196 12.67 -10.41 -4.45
CA THR A 196 13.93 -9.67 -4.63
C THR A 196 14.60 -9.86 -5.98
N SER A 197 14.38 -11.00 -6.62
CA SER A 197 14.90 -11.29 -7.96
C SER A 197 14.06 -10.66 -9.08
N SER A 198 12.82 -10.25 -8.82
CA SER A 198 11.86 -9.81 -9.83
C SER A 198 10.91 -8.70 -9.36
N SER A 199 9.70 -9.00 -8.89
CA SER A 199 8.62 -8.03 -8.70
C SER A 199 8.98 -6.90 -7.73
N ALA A 200 9.61 -7.20 -6.59
CA ALA A 200 10.10 -6.16 -5.67
C ALA A 200 11.26 -5.35 -6.29
N LYS A 201 12.13 -6.00 -7.06
CA LYS A 201 13.23 -5.32 -7.79
C LYS A 201 12.71 -4.34 -8.85
N ALA A 202 11.62 -4.67 -9.54
CA ALA A 202 10.99 -3.76 -10.49
C ALA A 202 10.54 -2.45 -9.81
N ILE A 203 9.92 -2.54 -8.63
CA ILE A 203 9.49 -1.37 -7.85
C ILE A 203 10.69 -0.60 -7.30
N ALA A 204 11.64 -1.30 -6.68
CA ALA A 204 12.82 -0.68 -6.07
C ALA A 204 13.70 0.04 -7.11
N ASN A 205 13.80 -0.48 -8.34
CA ASN A 205 14.66 0.07 -9.40
C ASN A 205 13.93 0.92 -10.45
N ALA A 206 12.60 1.05 -10.38
CA ALA A 206 11.87 1.96 -11.27
C ALA A 206 12.45 3.37 -11.19
N THR A 207 12.79 3.98 -12.33
CA THR A 207 13.39 5.32 -12.40
C THR A 207 12.37 6.40 -12.07
N ASP A 208 11.16 6.28 -12.60
CA ASP A 208 10.03 7.10 -12.20
C ASP A 208 9.39 6.52 -10.93
N LYS A 209 9.42 7.29 -9.84
CA LYS A 209 8.86 6.92 -8.53
C LYS A 209 7.44 7.43 -8.30
N THR A 210 6.85 8.11 -9.27
CA THR A 210 5.51 8.70 -9.14
C THR A 210 4.48 7.64 -8.79
N ASP A 211 3.70 7.86 -7.75
CA ASP A 211 2.64 6.94 -7.35
C ASP A 211 3.09 5.48 -7.07
N LEU A 212 4.36 5.24 -6.73
CA LEU A 212 4.84 3.92 -6.28
C LEU A 212 4.76 3.75 -4.75
N PRO A 213 4.75 2.49 -4.26
CA PRO A 213 4.52 2.18 -2.85
C PRO A 213 5.67 2.70 -1.99
N GLY A 214 5.28 3.30 -0.85
CA GLY A 214 6.19 3.83 0.16
C GLY A 214 6.67 2.77 1.16
N ASN A 215 6.16 1.55 1.09
CA ASN A 215 6.57 0.43 1.96
C ASN A 215 6.81 -0.82 1.11
N LEU A 216 7.91 -1.53 1.36
CA LEU A 216 8.30 -2.71 0.59
C LEU A 216 8.52 -3.90 1.51
N TRP A 217 7.72 -4.94 1.30
CA TRP A 217 7.92 -6.28 1.85
C TRP A 217 8.52 -7.16 0.75
N TYR A 218 9.69 -7.72 0.97
CA TYR A 218 10.38 -8.50 -0.05
C TYR A 218 10.61 -9.94 0.38
N ALA A 219 10.43 -10.87 -0.56
CA ALA A 219 10.82 -12.26 -0.40
C ALA A 219 12.29 -12.45 -0.79
N LEU A 220 13.09 -12.90 0.17
CA LEU A 220 14.47 -13.34 0.01
C LEU A 220 14.74 -14.44 1.04
N TRP A 221 14.69 -15.69 0.61
CA TRP A 221 14.71 -16.82 1.56
C TRP A 221 16.14 -17.20 1.99
N ASP A 222 16.83 -16.26 2.64
CA ASP A 222 18.22 -16.37 3.07
C ASP A 222 18.38 -16.78 4.55
N LYS A 223 17.24 -16.98 5.24
CA LYS A 223 17.13 -17.31 6.68
C LYS A 223 17.64 -16.20 7.61
N GLN A 224 17.82 -14.98 7.13
CA GLN A 224 18.27 -13.83 7.92
C GLN A 224 17.07 -13.03 8.43
N ASN A 225 16.89 -13.00 9.75
CA ASN A 225 15.84 -12.21 10.36
C ASN A 225 16.28 -10.75 10.54
N THR A 226 16.30 -9.99 9.45
CA THR A 226 16.69 -8.58 9.43
C THR A 226 15.99 -7.85 8.28
N THR A 227 15.81 -6.55 8.42
CA THR A 227 15.26 -5.66 7.37
C THR A 227 16.28 -4.60 6.92
N ALA A 228 17.51 -4.70 7.43
CA ALA A 228 18.51 -3.65 7.31
C ALA A 228 19.84 -4.17 6.75
N THR A 229 20.45 -5.16 7.41
CA THR A 229 21.83 -5.59 7.13
C THR A 229 21.99 -6.32 5.79
N ASP A 230 20.94 -6.97 5.31
CA ASP A 230 20.88 -7.71 4.06
C ASP A 230 20.04 -7.00 2.98
N TRP A 231 19.74 -5.71 3.20
CA TRP A 231 18.86 -4.95 2.32
C TRP A 231 19.38 -4.99 0.87
N PRO A 232 18.62 -5.57 -0.08
CA PRO A 232 19.16 -5.94 -1.40
C PRO A 232 19.12 -4.79 -2.42
N PHE A 233 18.59 -3.64 -2.03
CA PHE A 233 18.41 -2.47 -2.89
C PHE A 233 19.24 -1.28 -2.41
N GLY A 234 19.00 -0.09 -2.96
CA GLY A 234 19.77 1.11 -2.59
C GLY A 234 19.67 1.39 -1.09
N ALA A 235 20.79 1.63 -0.41
CA ALA A 235 20.88 1.74 1.05
C ALA A 235 19.92 2.79 1.66
N THR A 236 19.62 3.85 0.92
CA THR A 236 18.74 4.96 1.32
C THR A 236 17.26 4.72 1.02
N GLN A 237 16.90 3.63 0.34
CA GLN A 237 15.50 3.35 -0.02
C GLN A 237 14.76 2.74 1.17
N TYR A 238 13.54 3.22 1.46
CA TYR A 238 12.68 2.65 2.51
C TYR A 238 13.26 2.67 3.94
N THR A 239 14.17 3.59 4.29
CA THR A 239 14.90 3.60 5.58
C THR A 239 14.08 4.03 6.81
N ASN A 240 12.83 4.48 6.65
CA ASN A 240 12.03 5.10 7.72
C ASN A 240 10.89 4.19 8.21
N HIS A 241 11.24 2.97 8.67
CA HIS A 241 10.27 1.95 9.06
C HIS A 241 9.29 1.62 7.92
N SER A 242 9.85 1.20 6.79
CA SER A 242 9.11 0.89 5.56
C SER A 242 9.56 -0.42 4.90
N ARG A 243 10.13 -1.35 5.67
CA ARG A 243 10.71 -2.61 5.16
C ARG A 243 10.14 -3.83 5.87
N GLY A 244 9.65 -4.79 5.09
CA GLY A 244 9.38 -6.16 5.52
C GLY A 244 10.27 -7.13 4.75
N HIS A 245 10.63 -8.26 5.35
CA HIS A 245 11.48 -9.28 4.72
C HIS A 245 10.95 -10.67 5.04
N GLN A 246 10.39 -11.36 4.05
CA GLN A 246 10.06 -12.79 4.16
C GLN A 246 11.33 -13.62 3.95
N TYR A 247 11.90 -14.10 5.05
CA TYR A 247 13.23 -14.71 5.08
C TYR A 247 13.20 -16.25 5.10
N LEU A 248 12.04 -16.86 5.34
CA LEU A 248 11.87 -18.31 5.35
C LEU A 248 10.42 -18.68 5.04
N VAL A 249 10.19 -19.65 4.17
CA VAL A 249 8.84 -20.13 3.82
C VAL A 249 8.57 -21.54 4.31
N ASN A 250 7.30 -21.89 4.44
CA ASN A 250 6.77 -23.21 4.78
C ASN A 250 7.33 -23.80 6.08
N SER A 251 7.58 -22.96 7.09
CA SER A 251 8.04 -23.39 8.40
C SER A 251 6.89 -23.98 9.20
N LYS A 252 6.91 -25.30 9.43
CA LYS A 252 5.95 -25.97 10.30
C LYS A 252 6.40 -25.86 11.75
N GLU A 253 5.67 -25.10 12.56
CA GLU A 253 6.02 -24.85 13.96
C GLU A 253 4.88 -25.21 14.89
N THR A 254 5.21 -25.61 16.12
CA THR A 254 4.24 -25.85 17.20
C THR A 254 4.52 -24.92 18.36
N ARG A 255 3.48 -24.21 18.84
CA ARG A 255 3.56 -23.33 20.01
C ARG A 255 2.36 -23.55 20.90
N ASN A 256 2.61 -23.86 22.18
CA ASN A 256 1.57 -24.10 23.18
C ASN A 256 0.45 -25.06 22.69
N GLY A 257 0.85 -26.14 22.01
CA GLY A 257 -0.06 -27.18 21.51
C GLY A 257 -0.68 -26.93 20.12
N TYR A 258 -0.46 -25.77 19.50
CA TYR A 258 -1.00 -25.44 18.18
C TYR A 258 0.08 -25.46 17.12
N THR A 259 -0.13 -26.24 16.06
CA THR A 259 0.78 -26.34 14.91
C THR A 259 0.27 -25.51 13.75
N ILE A 260 1.10 -24.64 13.19
CA ILE A 260 0.80 -23.81 12.03
C ILE A 260 2.00 -23.88 11.08
N THR A 261 1.74 -24.01 9.79
CA THR A 261 2.76 -23.76 8.76
C THR A 261 2.74 -22.28 8.43
N VAL A 262 3.87 -21.62 8.65
CA VAL A 262 4.02 -20.17 8.48
C VAL A 262 5.21 -19.85 7.60
N ASP A 263 5.09 -18.75 6.87
CA ASP A 263 6.22 -18.04 6.31
C ASP A 263 6.67 -17.01 7.35
N ARG A 264 7.98 -16.87 7.54
CA ARG A 264 8.56 -16.03 8.59
C ARG A 264 9.04 -14.72 8.02
N ASP A 265 8.69 -13.66 8.72
CA ASP A 265 9.01 -12.30 8.32
C ASP A 265 9.78 -11.54 9.40
N ALA A 266 10.81 -10.82 8.99
CA ALA A 266 11.35 -9.71 9.75
C ALA A 266 10.56 -8.46 9.34
N TRP A 267 10.13 -7.67 10.32
CA TRP A 267 9.24 -6.55 10.08
C TRP A 267 9.79 -5.28 10.71
N ASP A 268 9.85 -4.21 9.93
CA ASP A 268 10.05 -2.84 10.37
C ASP A 268 9.26 -1.92 9.44
N ALA A 269 7.94 -2.00 9.52
CA ALA A 269 7.03 -1.37 8.59
C ALA A 269 5.66 -1.06 9.21
N PRO A 270 4.79 -0.30 8.53
CA PRO A 270 3.44 -0.04 9.01
C PRO A 270 2.63 -1.34 9.15
N VAL A 271 1.71 -1.33 10.12
CA VAL A 271 0.71 -2.36 10.38
C VAL A 271 -0.68 -1.73 10.50
N ALA A 272 -1.74 -2.55 10.43
CA ALA A 272 -3.12 -2.10 10.49
C ALA A 272 -3.44 -1.29 11.77
N ILE A 273 -4.16 -0.20 11.57
CA ILE A 273 -4.80 0.57 12.65
C ILE A 273 -6.14 -0.12 12.95
N THR A 274 -6.12 -0.96 13.99
CA THR A 274 -7.27 -1.67 14.53
C THR A 274 -7.73 -1.04 15.85
N GLY A 275 -9.02 -1.10 16.15
CA GLY A 275 -9.60 -0.57 17.39
C GLY A 275 -11.10 -0.39 17.30
#